data_AF-A0A3C1K8I8-F1
#
_entry.id   AF-A0A3C1K8I8-F1
#
_cell.length_a   1.000
_cell.length_b   1.000
_cell.length_c   1.000
_cell.angle_alpha   90.00
_cell.angle_beta   90.00
_cell.angle_gamma   90.00
#
_symmetry.space_group_name_H-M   'P 1'
#
loop_
_entity.id
_entity.type
_entity.pdbx_description
1 polymer ?
#
loop_
_entity_poly.entity_id
_entity_poly.type
_entity_poly.pdbx_seq_one_letter_code
_entity_poly.pdbx_strand_id
1 'polypeptide(L)'
;MTTPIPFSTALRERSSGAHSGSESAGFMADLLKGEGTREDYVALVAQHWFIYEALEGAAERMRRDPVASVFISDKLTRLPALEADLAFLIGDDWTQRITPLPTTERYVARIRQVGATW
;
A
#
# COMPACT_ATOMS: atom_id res chain seq x y z
N MET A 1 13.27 -1.13 36.06
CA MET A 1 13.69 -0.72 34.70
C MET A 1 12.90 -1.58 33.72
N THR A 2 12.18 -0.97 32.78
CA THR A 2 11.35 -1.72 31.82
C THR A 2 12.24 -2.28 30.71
N THR A 3 12.22 -3.59 30.52
CA THR A 3 12.92 -4.24 29.40
C THR A 3 12.34 -3.72 28.09
N PRO A 4 13.15 -3.21 27.15
CA PRO A 4 12.66 -2.76 25.86
C PRO A 4 12.07 -3.95 25.09
N ILE A 5 10.86 -3.79 24.57
CA ILE A 5 10.21 -4.79 23.71
C ILE A 5 10.81 -4.72 22.28
N PRO A 6 10.86 -5.83 21.54
CA PRO A 6 11.28 -5.82 20.15
C PRO A 6 10.43 -4.87 19.30
N PHE A 7 11.05 -4.22 18.30
CA PHE A 7 10.35 -3.27 17.43
C PHE A 7 9.15 -3.91 16.70
N SER A 8 9.28 -5.15 16.26
CA SER A 8 8.20 -5.91 15.61
C SER A 8 6.99 -6.11 16.55
N THR A 9 7.23 -6.39 17.84
CA THR A 9 6.19 -6.48 18.86
C THR A 9 5.51 -5.14 19.08
N ALA A 10 6.31 -4.08 19.27
CA ALA A 10 5.79 -2.73 19.45
C ALA A 10 4.92 -2.27 18.27
N LEU A 11 5.35 -2.57 17.03
CA LEU A 11 4.61 -2.22 15.83
C LEU A 11 3.26 -2.96 15.78
N ARG A 12 3.26 -4.28 15.97
CA ARG A 12 2.04 -5.12 15.99
C ARG A 12 1.04 -4.65 17.04
N GLU A 13 1.48 -4.45 18.27
CA GLU A 13 0.59 -4.08 19.37
C GLU A 13 -0.04 -2.71 19.14
N ARG A 14 0.75 -1.74 18.71
CA ARG A 14 0.28 -0.35 18.52
C ARG A 14 -0.59 -0.19 17.27
N SER A 15 -0.41 -1.01 16.24
CA SER A 15 -1.25 -0.97 15.03
C SER A 15 -2.51 -1.81 15.13
N SER A 16 -2.64 -2.67 16.15
CA SER A 16 -3.72 -3.68 16.25
C SER A 16 -5.13 -3.08 16.16
N GLY A 17 -5.40 -1.97 16.87
CA GLY A 17 -6.71 -1.32 16.84
C GLY A 17 -7.05 -0.68 15.50
N ALA A 18 -6.05 -0.12 14.79
CA ALA A 18 -6.26 0.42 13.45
C ALA A 18 -6.44 -0.70 12.41
N HIS A 19 -5.73 -1.81 12.59
CA HIS A 19 -5.81 -2.97 11.72
C HIS A 19 -7.19 -3.61 11.72
N SER A 20 -7.75 -3.92 12.91
CA SER A 20 -9.09 -4.51 13.02
C SER A 20 -10.18 -3.61 12.43
N GLY A 21 -10.07 -2.29 12.63
CA GLY A 21 -10.96 -1.32 11.99
C GLY A 21 -10.92 -1.38 10.46
N SER A 22 -9.73 -1.50 9.87
CA SER A 22 -9.55 -1.59 8.42
C SER A 22 -10.09 -2.90 7.82
N GLU A 23 -9.89 -4.04 8.49
CA GLU A 23 -10.38 -5.33 8.01
C GLU A 23 -11.91 -5.42 8.04
N SER A 24 -12.54 -4.77 9.02
CA SER A 24 -14.00 -4.70 9.15
C SER A 24 -14.67 -3.65 8.26
N ALA A 25 -13.89 -2.90 7.45
CA ALA A 25 -14.46 -1.95 6.51
C ALA A 25 -15.37 -2.70 5.52
N GLY A 26 -16.62 -2.25 5.37
CA GLY A 26 -17.66 -2.97 4.60
C GLY A 26 -17.18 -3.44 3.23
N PHE A 27 -16.51 -2.55 2.48
CA PHE A 27 -15.92 -2.89 1.19
C PHE A 27 -14.99 -4.12 1.23
N MET A 28 -14.08 -4.19 2.21
CA MET A 28 -13.13 -5.30 2.33
C MET A 28 -13.84 -6.58 2.77
N ALA A 29 -14.79 -6.47 3.69
CA ALA A 29 -15.59 -7.59 4.15
C ALA A 29 -16.40 -8.22 3.00
N ASP A 30 -17.05 -7.39 2.18
CA ASP A 30 -17.87 -7.84 1.05
C ASP A 30 -17.00 -8.51 -0.02
N LEU A 31 -15.83 -7.93 -0.33
CA LEU A 31 -14.88 -8.53 -1.27
C LEU A 31 -14.39 -9.91 -0.81
N LEU A 32 -14.03 -10.06 0.48
CA LEU A 32 -13.52 -11.32 1.03
C LEU A 32 -14.58 -12.41 1.15
N LYS A 33 -15.86 -12.04 1.29
CA LYS A 33 -16.99 -12.98 1.27
C LYS A 33 -17.42 -13.39 -0.15
N GLY A 34 -16.86 -12.76 -1.17
CA GLY A 34 -17.28 -12.94 -2.57
C GLY A 34 -18.59 -12.23 -2.91
N GLU A 35 -18.99 -11.25 -2.10
CA GLU A 35 -20.18 -10.42 -2.31
C GLU A 35 -19.86 -9.17 -3.16
N GLY A 36 -18.56 -8.85 -3.34
CA GLY A 36 -18.09 -7.78 -4.22
C GLY A 36 -18.07 -8.16 -5.71
N THR A 37 -18.02 -7.15 -6.56
CA THR A 37 -17.95 -7.31 -8.02
C THR A 37 -16.51 -7.36 -8.53
N ARG A 38 -16.36 -7.76 -9.80
CA ARG A 38 -15.08 -7.62 -10.51
C ARG A 38 -14.64 -6.16 -10.53
N GLU A 39 -15.56 -5.25 -10.78
CA GLU A 39 -15.32 -3.81 -10.85
C GLU A 39 -14.84 -3.26 -9.50
N ASP A 40 -15.36 -3.76 -8.38
CA ASP A 40 -14.88 -3.43 -7.04
C ASP A 40 -13.42 -3.85 -6.85
N TYR A 41 -13.06 -5.08 -7.26
CA TYR A 41 -11.68 -5.56 -7.21
C TYR A 41 -10.75 -4.69 -8.09
N VAL A 42 -11.19 -4.35 -9.31
CA VAL A 42 -10.43 -3.45 -10.19
C VAL A 42 -10.22 -2.09 -9.54
N ALA A 43 -11.25 -1.53 -8.91
CA ALA A 43 -11.14 -0.26 -8.18
C ALA A 43 -10.07 -0.35 -7.08
N LEU A 44 -10.06 -1.44 -6.31
CA LEU A 44 -9.07 -1.67 -5.27
C LEU A 44 -7.64 -1.72 -5.81
N VAL A 45 -7.40 -2.54 -6.85
CA VAL A 45 -6.08 -2.71 -7.47
C VAL A 45 -5.60 -1.39 -8.07
N ALA A 46 -6.49 -0.63 -8.72
CA ALA A 46 -6.17 0.70 -9.27
C ALA A 46 -5.69 1.67 -8.18
N GLN A 47 -6.35 1.71 -7.02
CA GLN A 47 -5.89 2.55 -5.90
C GLN A 47 -4.57 2.05 -5.31
N HIS A 48 -4.34 0.74 -5.26
CA HIS A 48 -3.09 0.16 -4.79
C HIS A 48 -1.92 0.57 -5.68
N TRP A 49 -2.09 0.61 -7.01
CA TRP A 49 -1.03 1.05 -7.92
C TRP A 49 -0.47 2.42 -7.56
N PHE A 50 -1.34 3.43 -7.32
CA PHE A 50 -0.89 4.76 -6.89
C PHE A 50 -0.14 4.75 -5.55
N ILE A 51 -0.61 3.94 -4.59
CA ILE A 51 0.02 3.83 -3.26
C ILE A 51 1.41 3.19 -3.38
N TYR A 52 1.53 2.12 -4.15
CA TYR A 52 2.79 1.40 -4.34
C TYR A 52 3.79 2.19 -5.19
N GLU A 53 3.32 2.99 -6.17
CA GLU A 53 4.18 3.93 -6.89
C GLU A 53 4.89 4.88 -5.91
N ALA A 54 4.12 5.47 -5.00
CA ALA A 54 4.67 6.38 -4.01
C ALA A 54 5.59 5.68 -2.99
N LEU A 55 5.20 4.48 -2.54
CA LEU A 55 5.93 3.71 -1.53
C LEU A 55 7.26 3.19 -2.08
N GLU A 56 7.26 2.61 -3.27
CA GLU A 56 8.46 2.07 -3.91
C GLU A 56 9.40 3.19 -4.37
N GLY A 57 8.84 4.33 -4.83
CA GLY A 57 9.64 5.53 -5.07
C GLY A 57 10.31 6.07 -3.81
N ALA A 58 9.67 5.98 -2.64
CA ALA A 58 10.29 6.33 -1.36
C ALA A 58 11.34 5.30 -0.94
N ALA A 59 11.06 4.00 -1.10
CA ALA A 59 12.02 2.94 -0.81
C ALA A 59 13.30 3.09 -1.64
N GLU A 60 13.21 3.43 -2.93
CA GLU A 60 14.38 3.66 -3.76
C GLU A 60 15.24 4.83 -3.25
N ARG A 61 14.61 5.96 -2.91
CA ARG A 61 15.34 7.11 -2.32
C ARG A 61 16.06 6.74 -1.02
N MET A 62 15.45 5.87 -0.22
CA MET A 62 15.95 5.46 1.10
C MET A 62 16.81 4.20 1.07
N ARG A 63 17.15 3.66 -0.11
CA ARG A 63 17.85 2.37 -0.24
C ARG A 63 19.22 2.33 0.44
N ARG A 64 19.85 3.49 0.66
CA ARG A 64 21.14 3.64 1.36
C ARG A 64 21.01 4.26 2.75
N ASP A 65 19.80 4.48 3.24
CA ASP A 65 19.57 5.04 4.57
C ASP A 65 19.98 4.02 5.66
N PRO A 66 20.74 4.41 6.68
CA PRO A 66 21.26 3.49 7.69
C PRO A 66 20.16 2.80 8.54
N VAL A 67 18.94 3.37 8.58
CA VAL A 67 17.82 2.80 9.32
C VAL A 67 16.86 2.06 8.40
N ALA A 68 16.48 2.65 7.26
CA ALA A 68 15.45 2.08 6.39
C ALA A 68 15.96 0.95 5.49
N SER A 69 17.24 0.97 5.09
CA SER A 69 17.80 -0.03 4.15
C SER A 69 17.62 -1.48 4.59
N VAL A 70 17.57 -1.77 5.89
CA VAL A 70 17.37 -3.13 6.41
C VAL A 70 15.95 -3.67 6.19
N PHE A 71 14.99 -2.80 5.89
CA PHE A 71 13.60 -3.16 5.60
C PHE A 71 13.28 -3.21 4.10
N ILE A 72 14.15 -2.63 3.26
CA ILE A 72 13.94 -2.53 1.83
C ILE A 72 14.45 -3.80 1.13
N SER A 73 13.57 -4.49 0.43
CA SER A 73 13.91 -5.70 -0.32
C SER A 73 13.16 -5.74 -1.65
N ASP A 74 13.88 -6.01 -2.73
CA ASP A 74 13.28 -6.14 -4.07
C ASP A 74 12.31 -7.33 -4.15
N LYS A 75 12.38 -8.27 -3.20
CA LYS A 75 11.39 -9.35 -3.06
C LYS A 75 9.99 -8.83 -2.71
N LEU A 76 9.88 -7.60 -2.22
CA LEU A 76 8.62 -6.97 -1.81
C LEU A 76 8.09 -5.98 -2.86
N THR A 77 8.83 -5.70 -3.93
CA THR A 77 8.36 -4.89 -5.07
C THR A 77 7.06 -5.45 -5.64
N ARG A 78 6.06 -4.58 -5.84
CA ARG A 78 4.71 -4.89 -6.33
C ARG A 78 4.39 -4.21 -7.66
N LEU A 79 4.97 -3.05 -7.97
CA LEU A 79 4.60 -2.27 -9.15
C LEU A 79 4.49 -3.08 -10.46
N PRO A 80 5.48 -3.91 -10.86
CA PRO A 80 5.37 -4.67 -12.10
C PRO A 80 4.20 -5.67 -12.11
N ALA A 81 3.87 -6.25 -10.96
CA ALA A 81 2.73 -7.16 -10.83
C ALA A 81 1.39 -6.39 -10.91
N LEU A 82 1.30 -5.25 -10.24
CA LEU A 82 0.11 -4.38 -10.30
C LEU A 82 -0.15 -3.86 -11.71
N GLU A 83 0.89 -3.50 -12.46
CA GLU A 83 0.77 -3.08 -13.87
C GLU A 83 0.28 -4.22 -14.77
N ALA A 84 0.79 -5.44 -14.58
CA ALA A 84 0.31 -6.62 -15.31
C ALA A 84 -1.15 -6.95 -14.98
N ASP A 85 -1.53 -6.87 -13.71
CA ASP A 85 -2.91 -7.08 -13.26
C ASP A 85 -3.85 -6.04 -13.87
N LEU A 86 -3.48 -4.76 -13.89
CA LEU A 86 -4.31 -3.70 -14.46
C LEU A 86 -4.43 -3.81 -15.98
N ALA A 87 -3.36 -4.20 -16.68
CA ALA A 87 -3.43 -4.50 -18.11
C ALA A 87 -4.39 -5.65 -18.40
N PHE A 88 -4.36 -6.72 -17.60
CA PHE A 88 -5.30 -7.84 -17.74
C PHE A 88 -6.75 -7.44 -17.41
N LEU A 89 -6.96 -6.63 -16.38
CA LEU A 89 -8.27 -6.29 -15.86
C LEU A 89 -8.98 -5.17 -16.63
N ILE A 90 -8.24 -4.18 -17.14
CA ILE A 90 -8.81 -2.99 -17.77
C ILE A 90 -8.51 -2.94 -19.28
N GLY A 91 -7.37 -3.49 -19.69
CA GLY A 91 -6.80 -3.39 -21.04
C GLY A 91 -5.49 -2.60 -21.06
N ASP A 92 -4.79 -2.62 -22.19
CA ASP A 92 -3.48 -1.95 -22.34
C ASP A 92 -3.54 -0.43 -22.12
N ASP A 93 -4.72 0.19 -22.24
CA ASP A 93 -4.97 1.61 -22.00
C ASP A 93 -5.29 1.95 -20.54
N TRP A 94 -5.10 1.01 -19.61
CA TRP A 94 -5.47 1.16 -18.20
C TRP A 94 -4.95 2.42 -17.53
N THR A 95 -3.74 2.90 -17.89
CA THR A 95 -3.14 4.12 -17.34
C THR A 95 -3.98 5.37 -17.58
N GLN A 96 -4.78 5.38 -18.67
CA GLN A 96 -5.67 6.50 -19.02
C GLN A 96 -7.04 6.38 -18.34
N ARG A 97 -7.35 5.23 -17.75
CA ARG A 97 -8.68 4.87 -17.24
C ARG A 97 -8.77 4.85 -15.72
N ILE A 98 -7.64 4.83 -15.03
CA ILE A 98 -7.59 4.90 -13.57
C ILE A 98 -7.35 6.34 -13.11
N THR A 99 -7.91 6.68 -11.94
CA THR A 99 -7.68 7.98 -11.29
C THR A 99 -7.66 7.73 -9.78
N PRO A 100 -6.76 8.39 -9.02
CA PRO A 100 -6.74 8.21 -7.58
C PRO A 100 -7.97 8.85 -6.95
N LEU A 101 -8.53 8.21 -5.93
CA LEU A 101 -9.53 8.83 -5.08
C LEU A 101 -8.88 9.92 -4.22
N PRO A 102 -9.64 10.93 -3.74
CA PRO A 102 -9.09 11.95 -2.83
C PRO A 102 -8.43 11.38 -1.57
N THR A 103 -8.91 10.24 -1.08
CA THR A 103 -8.29 9.49 0.03
C THR A 103 -6.93 8.91 -0.35
N THR A 104 -6.83 8.33 -1.54
CA THR A 104 -5.59 7.78 -2.11
C THR A 104 -4.56 8.88 -2.37
N GLU A 105 -4.99 10.02 -2.93
CA GLU A 105 -4.11 11.18 -3.12
C GLU A 105 -3.49 11.66 -1.80
N ARG A 106 -4.31 11.77 -0.74
CA ARG A 106 -3.80 12.13 0.60
C ARG A 106 -2.81 11.10 1.13
N TYR A 107 -3.05 9.81 0.88
CA TYR A 107 -2.14 8.75 1.31
C TYR A 107 -0.80 8.87 0.56
N VAL A 108 -0.84 8.97 -0.76
CA VAL A 108 0.33 9.20 -1.62
C VAL A 108 1.11 10.43 -1.17
N ALA A 109 0.42 11.55 -0.92
CA ALA A 109 1.05 12.77 -0.42
C ALA A 109 1.76 12.55 0.91
N ARG A 110 1.16 11.80 1.84
CA ARG A 110 1.77 11.49 3.13
C ARG A 110 3.01 10.60 2.99
N ILE A 111 2.96 9.57 2.14
CA ILE A 111 4.12 8.71 1.85
C ILE A 111 5.27 9.55 1.29
N ARG A 112 4.99 10.39 0.29
CA ARG A 112 5.98 11.26 -0.35
C ARG A 112 6.56 12.27 0.65
N GLN A 113 5.75 12.86 1.52
CA GLN A 113 6.20 13.76 2.58
C GLN A 113 7.18 13.05 3.52
N VAL A 114 6.79 11.90 4.08
CA VAL A 114 7.63 11.16 5.06
C VAL A 114 8.92 10.67 4.40
N GLY A 115 8.83 10.10 3.19
CA GLY A 115 9.99 9.60 2.45
C GLY A 115 10.87 10.68 1.83
N ALA A 116 10.60 11.97 2.07
CA ALA A 116 11.44 13.10 1.64
C ALA A 116 12.12 13.80 2.82
N THR A 117 11.56 13.71 4.04
CA THR A 117 12.04 14.44 5.22
C THR A 117 12.51 13.51 6.35
N TRP A 118 12.92 12.28 6.01
CA TRP A 118 13.44 11.30 6.96
C TRP A 118 14.79 11.71 7.53
#